data_AF-A0ABD3H656-F1
#
_entry.id   AF-A0ABD3H656-F1
#
_cell.length_a   1.000
_cell.length_b   1.000
_cell.length_c   1.000
_cell.angle_alpha   90.00
_cell.angle_beta   90.00
_cell.angle_gamma   90.00
#
_symmetry.space_group_name_H-M   'P 1'
#
loop_
_entity.id
_entity.type
_entity.pdbx_description
1 polymer ?
#
loop_
_entity_poly.entity_id
_entity_poly.type
_entity_poly.pdbx_seq_one_letter_code
_entity_poly.pdbx_strand_id
1 'polypeptide(L)'
;MEAKRLSLRFKASGRMRRTAFPDGSPECCVGYDPTSDFPLLALGSGSFLDLLKREKTHTGWFSGAHTIGLTHCAILTPRLYNSPDPTLNSTFVTAQKAACPKIQSGVTRKPLDLDFNSGKTFDITYYKNIL
;
A
#
# COMPACT_ATOMS: atom_id res chain seq x y z
N MET A 1 30.90 10.29 -8.66
CA MET A 1 31.09 8.86 -8.31
C MET A 1 29.77 8.40 -7.69
N GLU A 2 28.75 8.24 -8.53
CA GLU A 2 28.25 6.96 -9.04
C GLU A 2 27.36 6.24 -8.01
N ALA A 3 26.07 6.59 -8.05
CA ALA A 3 25.02 5.87 -7.33
C ALA A 3 24.86 4.49 -7.97
N LYS A 4 25.35 3.44 -7.29
CA LYS A 4 25.13 2.05 -7.71
C LYS A 4 23.63 1.76 -7.69
N ARG A 5 23.04 1.74 -8.88
CA ARG A 5 21.67 1.33 -9.15
C ARG A 5 21.51 -0.15 -8.79
N LEU A 6 20.97 -0.44 -7.60
CA LEU A 6 20.63 -1.81 -7.21
C LEU A 6 19.42 -2.25 -8.06
N SER A 7 19.70 -2.85 -9.22
CA SER A 7 18.67 -3.42 -10.09
C SER A 7 18.16 -4.73 -9.49
N LEU A 8 17.08 -4.66 -8.71
CA LEU A 8 16.31 -5.84 -8.32
C LEU A 8 15.62 -6.40 -9.58
N ARG A 9 16.22 -7.43 -10.19
CA ARG A 9 15.60 -8.20 -11.27
C ARG A 9 14.65 -9.22 -10.67
N PHE A 10 13.35 -8.92 -10.65
CA PHE A 10 12.32 -9.92 -10.37
C PHE A 10 12.20 -10.86 -11.58
N LYS A 11 12.78 -12.06 -11.47
CA LYS A 11 12.62 -13.11 -12.48
C LYS A 11 11.28 -13.79 -12.23
N ALA A 12 10.30 -13.53 -13.10
CA ALA A 12 9.04 -14.25 -13.14
C ALA A 12 9.28 -15.68 -13.63
N SER A 13 9.72 -16.57 -12.75
CA SER A 13 9.80 -18.00 -13.03
C SER A 13 9.32 -18.74 -11.78
N GLY A 14 8.13 -19.33 -11.91
CA GLY A 14 7.48 -20.10 -10.87
C GLY A 14 8.26 -21.37 -10.53
N ARG A 15 9.17 -21.27 -9.57
CA ARG A 15 9.56 -22.35 -8.66
C ARG A 15 10.20 -21.72 -7.43
N MET A 16 9.41 -21.57 -6.37
CA MET A 16 9.86 -21.11 -5.05
C MET A 16 10.98 -22.06 -4.57
N ARG A 17 12.23 -21.61 -4.59
CA ARG A 17 13.28 -22.28 -3.82
C ARG A 17 13.02 -21.93 -2.36
N ARG A 18 12.77 -22.95 -1.53
CA ARG A 18 12.80 -22.82 -0.07
C ARG A 18 14.20 -22.36 0.33
N THR A 19 14.32 -21.10 0.69
CA THR A 19 15.48 -20.58 1.42
C THR A 19 15.01 -20.42 2.86
N ALA A 20 15.56 -21.22 3.76
CA ALA A 20 15.42 -20.96 5.20
C ALA A 20 15.84 -19.52 5.48
N PHE A 21 15.11 -18.83 6.36
CA PHE A 21 15.50 -17.49 6.79
C PHE A 21 16.90 -17.55 7.44
N PRO A 22 17.78 -16.55 7.21
CA PRO A 22 19.14 -16.54 7.76
C PRO A 22 19.20 -16.63 9.29
N ASP A 23 18.10 -16.33 9.99
CA ASP A 23 17.97 -16.35 11.43
C ASP A 23 17.54 -17.71 12.01
N GLY A 24 17.30 -18.71 11.15
CA GLY A 24 16.85 -20.04 11.59
C GLY A 24 15.41 -20.07 12.10
N SER A 25 14.61 -19.02 11.84
CA SER A 25 13.18 -19.05 12.16
C SER A 25 12.48 -20.18 11.39
N PRO A 26 11.62 -20.97 12.05
CA PRO A 26 10.91 -22.05 11.39
C PRO A 26 9.99 -21.48 10.30
N GLU A 27 9.94 -22.15 9.15
CA GLU A 27 8.88 -21.88 8.17
C GLU A 27 7.54 -22.08 8.87
N CYS A 28 6.76 -21.01 9.04
CA CYS A 28 5.47 -21.13 9.71
C CYS A 28 4.54 -22.01 8.86
N CYS A 29 4.17 -23.18 9.39
CA CYS A 29 3.28 -24.14 8.73
C CYS A 29 1.79 -23.84 8.94
N VAL A 30 1.46 -22.73 9.60
CA VAL A 30 0.07 -22.33 9.83
C VAL A 30 -0.37 -21.48 8.64
N GLY A 31 -1.31 -22.00 7.86
CA GLY A 31 -2.01 -21.20 6.85
C GLY A 31 -2.78 -20.10 7.55
N TYR A 32 -2.43 -18.86 7.25
CA TYR A 32 -3.09 -17.68 7.81
C TYR A 32 -4.34 -17.35 7.00
N ASP A 33 -5.46 -17.05 7.67
CA ASP A 33 -6.66 -16.57 6.98
C ASP A 33 -6.53 -15.05 6.76
N PRO A 34 -6.34 -14.60 5.51
CA PRO A 34 -6.11 -13.19 5.23
C PRO A 34 -7.34 -12.30 5.47
N THR A 35 -8.51 -12.88 5.79
CA THR A 35 -9.75 -12.11 6.00
C THR A 35 -10.01 -11.73 7.45
N SER A 36 -9.54 -12.52 8.41
CA SER A 36 -9.75 -12.30 9.84
C SER A 36 -8.62 -11.49 10.48
N ASP A 37 -7.42 -11.61 9.93
CA ASP A 37 -6.21 -11.10 10.57
C ASP A 37 -5.57 -9.89 9.89
N PHE A 38 -5.91 -9.63 8.62
CA PHE A 38 -5.54 -8.41 7.94
C PHE A 38 -6.69 -7.42 8.05
N PRO A 39 -6.58 -6.37 8.89
CA PRO A 39 -7.54 -5.29 8.85
C PRO A 39 -7.36 -4.59 7.52
N LEU A 40 -8.19 -4.96 6.54
CA LEU A 40 -8.46 -4.12 5.38
C LEU A 40 -8.84 -2.72 5.91
N LEU A 41 -8.68 -1.70 5.06
CA LEU A 41 -9.08 -0.29 5.25
C LEU A 41 -10.53 -0.04 5.76
N ALA A 42 -11.26 -1.09 6.11
CA ALA A 42 -12.57 -1.13 6.73
C ALA A 42 -12.57 -0.82 8.25
N LEU A 43 -11.42 -0.80 8.93
CA LEU A 43 -11.38 -0.37 10.32
C LEU A 43 -11.48 1.16 10.39
N GLY A 44 -12.64 1.64 10.81
CA GLY A 44 -12.81 3.03 11.23
C GLY A 44 -11.73 3.42 12.26
N SER A 45 -11.47 4.72 12.36
CA SER A 45 -10.40 5.31 13.17
C SER A 45 -10.29 4.73 14.59
N GLY A 46 -11.40 4.30 15.21
CA GLY A 46 -11.41 3.65 16.54
C GLY A 46 -10.70 2.30 16.62
N SER A 47 -11.03 1.33 15.75
CA SER A 47 -10.42 -0.01 15.79
C SER A 47 -8.96 -0.01 15.34
N PHE A 48 -8.61 0.90 14.43
CA PHE A 48 -7.20 1.15 14.09
C PHE A 48 -6.46 1.66 15.34
N LEU A 49 -6.96 2.69 16.02
CA LEU A 49 -6.34 3.22 17.24
C LEU A 49 -6.22 2.18 18.37
N ASP A 50 -7.14 1.24 18.48
CA ASP A 50 -7.07 0.17 19.48
C ASP A 50 -6.03 -0.91 19.13
N LEU A 51 -5.85 -1.24 17.85
CA LEU A 51 -4.70 -2.03 17.38
C LEU A 51 -3.38 -1.27 17.55
N LEU A 52 -3.37 0.05 17.33
CA LEU A 52 -2.19 0.89 17.48
C LEU A 52 -1.76 1.09 18.94
N LYS A 53 -2.70 1.11 19.89
CA LYS A 53 -2.40 1.25 21.33
C LYS A 53 -1.58 0.07 21.86
N ARG A 54 -1.63 -1.09 21.19
CA ARG A 54 -0.91 -2.31 21.59
C ARG A 54 0.58 -2.26 21.24
N GLU A 55 0.96 -1.56 20.17
CA GLU A 55 2.31 -1.56 19.59
C GLU A 55 2.78 -0.11 19.34
N LYS A 56 2.95 0.68 20.42
CA LYS A 56 3.11 2.15 20.39
C LYS A 56 4.28 2.71 19.56
N THR A 57 5.20 1.90 19.05
CA THR A 57 6.43 2.33 18.36
C THR A 57 6.58 1.89 16.90
N HIS A 58 5.71 1.01 16.39
CA HIS A 58 5.91 0.39 15.07
C HIS A 58 5.04 0.96 13.94
N THR A 59 4.00 1.74 14.27
CA THR A 59 3.00 2.23 13.30
C THR A 59 3.57 3.17 12.24
N GLY A 60 4.45 4.09 12.66
CA GLY A 60 5.07 5.03 11.72
C GLY A 60 5.85 4.28 10.65
N TRP A 61 6.68 3.32 11.07
CA TRP A 61 7.50 2.51 10.17
C TRP A 61 6.66 1.68 9.19
N PHE A 62 5.58 1.04 9.65
CA PHE A 62 4.72 0.24 8.78
C PHE A 62 3.93 1.08 7.77
N SER A 63 3.49 2.29 8.15
CA SER A 63 2.87 3.20 7.18
C SER A 63 3.84 3.59 6.06
N GLY A 64 5.13 3.75 6.39
CA GLY A 64 6.19 4.01 5.41
C GLY A 64 6.37 2.93 4.34
N ALA A 65 5.89 1.70 4.56
CA ALA A 65 5.94 0.66 3.54
C ALA A 65 5.13 1.02 2.28
N HIS A 66 4.17 1.94 2.39
CA HIS A 66 3.40 2.44 1.26
C HIS A 66 4.17 3.38 0.31
N THR A 67 5.44 3.72 0.60
CA THR A 67 6.29 4.45 -0.36
C THR A 67 6.52 3.69 -1.67
N ILE A 68 6.38 2.36 -1.64
CA ILE A 68 6.43 1.51 -2.84
C ILE A 68 5.18 0.63 -2.94
N GLY A 69 4.84 0.23 -4.17
CA GLY A 69 3.80 -0.75 -4.42
C GLY A 69 2.54 -0.17 -5.04
N LEU A 70 1.57 -1.05 -5.27
CA LEU A 70 0.39 -0.76 -6.08
C LEU A 70 -0.90 -0.95 -5.28
N THR A 71 -1.87 -0.10 -5.56
CA THR A 71 -3.27 -0.22 -5.13
C THR A 71 -4.19 -0.28 -6.33
N HIS A 72 -5.43 -0.72 -6.14
CA HIS A 72 -6.43 -0.75 -7.20
C HIS A 72 -7.38 0.45 -7.04
N CYS A 73 -7.85 1.04 -8.15
CA CYS A 73 -8.79 2.17 -8.10
C CYS A 73 -10.05 1.87 -7.25
N ALA A 74 -10.48 0.60 -7.18
CA ALA A 74 -11.59 0.14 -6.33
C ALA A 74 -11.49 0.62 -4.87
N ILE A 75 -10.26 0.75 -4.35
CA ILE A 75 -10.00 1.17 -2.97
C ILE A 75 -10.15 2.70 -2.82
N LEU A 76 -9.81 3.49 -3.85
CA LEU A 76 -9.82 4.95 -3.81
C LEU A 76 -11.14 5.56 -4.27
N THR A 77 -11.88 4.90 -5.16
CA THR A 77 -13.10 5.45 -5.76
C THR A 77 -14.17 5.90 -4.76
N PRO A 78 -14.44 5.19 -3.64
CA PRO A 78 -15.37 5.69 -2.64
C PRO A 78 -15.00 7.09 -2.13
N ARG A 79 -13.70 7.35 -1.88
CA ARG A 79 -13.16 8.65 -1.42
C ARG A 79 -13.06 9.71 -2.52
N LEU A 80 -13.12 9.33 -3.79
CA LEU A 80 -13.05 10.26 -4.93
C LEU A 80 -14.42 10.67 -5.48
N TYR A 81 -15.44 9.79 -5.37
CA TYR A 81 -16.71 9.95 -6.07
C TYR A 81 -17.96 9.78 -5.20
N ASN A 82 -17.99 8.85 -4.23
CA ASN A 82 -19.21 8.54 -3.47
C ASN A 82 -19.30 9.38 -2.18
N SER A 83 -18.19 9.48 -1.46
CA SER A 83 -18.03 10.32 -0.28
C SER A 83 -16.70 11.07 -0.43
N PRO A 84 -16.69 12.15 -1.25
CA PRO A 84 -15.48 12.90 -1.53
C PRO A 84 -14.83 13.38 -0.24
N ASP A 85 -13.60 12.95 0.00
CA ASP A 85 -12.91 13.27 1.23
C ASP A 85 -12.33 14.70 1.18
N PRO A 86 -12.75 15.62 2.06
CA PRO A 86 -12.30 17.01 2.04
C PRO A 86 -10.83 17.16 2.44
N THR A 87 -10.20 16.14 3.04
CA THR A 87 -8.77 16.16 3.41
C THR A 87 -7.85 15.91 2.21
N LEU A 88 -8.39 15.47 1.07
CA LEU A 88 -7.59 15.19 -0.12
C LEU A 88 -7.28 16.48 -0.89
N ASN A 89 -6.03 16.63 -1.31
CA ASN A 89 -5.60 17.73 -2.15
C ASN A 89 -6.33 17.73 -3.51
N SER A 90 -6.83 18.87 -3.96
CA SER A 90 -7.61 18.99 -5.21
C SER A 90 -6.83 18.60 -6.47
N THR A 91 -5.53 18.90 -6.52
CA THR A 91 -4.63 18.48 -7.60
C THR A 91 -4.47 16.97 -7.63
N PHE A 92 -4.30 16.36 -6.45
CA PHE A 92 -4.23 14.90 -6.32
C PHE A 92 -5.55 14.24 -6.76
N VAL A 93 -6.69 14.77 -6.33
CA VAL A 93 -8.02 14.28 -6.75
C VAL A 93 -8.18 14.35 -8.26
N THR A 94 -7.76 15.44 -8.89
CA THR A 94 -7.85 15.61 -10.34
C THR A 94 -6.98 14.59 -11.08
N ALA A 95 -5.72 14.43 -10.65
CA ALA A 95 -4.81 13.43 -11.21
C ALA A 95 -5.36 12.01 -11.06
N GLN A 96 -5.94 11.67 -9.90
CA GLN A 96 -6.47 10.33 -9.66
C GLN A 96 -7.79 10.06 -10.37
N LYS A 97 -8.64 11.06 -10.56
CA LYS A 97 -9.85 10.92 -11.40
C LYS A 97 -9.49 10.69 -12.87
N ALA A 98 -8.42 11.32 -13.36
CA ALA A 98 -7.90 11.07 -14.70
C ALA A 98 -7.30 9.66 -14.83
N ALA A 99 -6.60 9.20 -13.79
CA ALA A 99 -6.00 7.87 -13.76
C ALA A 99 -7.05 6.75 -13.59
N CYS A 100 -8.12 7.01 -12.83
CA CYS A 100 -9.20 6.09 -12.47
C CYS A 100 -10.58 6.66 -12.84
N PRO A 101 -10.95 6.70 -14.13
CA PRO A 101 -12.25 7.19 -14.54
C PRO A 101 -13.37 6.28 -14.02
N LYS A 102 -14.50 6.88 -13.63
CA LYS A 102 -15.73 6.16 -13.28
C LYS A 102 -16.33 5.58 -14.56
N ILE A 103 -16.30 4.26 -14.71
CA ILE A 103 -16.95 3.57 -15.85
C ILE A 103 -18.37 3.15 -15.47
N GLN A 104 -19.27 3.08 -16.45
CA GLN A 104 -20.69 2.74 -16.22
C GLN A 104 -20.88 1.35 -15.57
N SER A 105 -19.93 0.43 -15.77
CA SER A 105 -19.91 -0.91 -15.20
C SER A 105 -19.20 -1.04 -13.84
N GLY A 106 -18.81 0.08 -13.21
CA GLY A 106 -18.22 0.10 -11.86
C GLY A 106 -16.83 0.76 -11.78
N VAL A 107 -15.99 0.25 -10.87
CA VAL A 107 -14.64 0.78 -10.67
C VAL A 107 -13.61 -0.08 -11.39
N THR A 108 -12.68 0.55 -12.10
CA THR A 108 -11.59 -0.16 -12.78
C THR A 108 -10.68 -0.86 -11.76
N ARG A 109 -10.27 -2.11 -12.01
CA ARG A 109 -9.15 -2.75 -11.27
C ARG A 109 -7.80 -2.31 -11.83
N LYS A 110 -7.70 -1.05 -12.25
CA LYS A 110 -6.44 -0.51 -12.76
C LYS A 110 -5.49 -0.33 -11.57
N PRO A 111 -4.24 -0.82 -11.65
CA PRO A 111 -3.25 -0.55 -10.63
C PRO A 111 -2.81 0.92 -10.65
N LEU A 112 -2.55 1.47 -9.48
CA LEU A 112 -2.00 2.78 -9.23
C LEU A 112 -0.86 2.68 -8.21
N ASP A 113 0.11 3.55 -8.33
CA ASP A 113 1.15 3.69 -7.31
C ASP A 113 0.55 4.19 -5.98
N LEU A 114 0.98 3.57 -4.87
CA LEU A 114 0.60 3.99 -3.51
C LEU A 114 1.23 5.33 -3.11
N ASP A 115 2.43 5.62 -3.61
CA ASP A 115 3.14 6.88 -3.40
C ASP A 115 3.07 7.76 -4.65
N PHE A 116 2.39 8.91 -4.50
CA PHE A 116 2.21 9.84 -5.60
C PHE A 116 3.55 10.46 -5.99
N ASN A 117 3.92 10.32 -7.27
CA ASN A 117 5.21 10.73 -7.86
C ASN A 117 6.46 9.93 -7.46
N SER A 118 6.37 8.95 -6.55
CA SER A 118 7.54 8.11 -6.17
C SER A 118 7.30 6.61 -5.99
N GLY A 119 6.19 6.04 -6.47
CA GLY A 119 5.82 4.63 -6.21
C GLY A 119 6.78 3.51 -6.62
N LYS A 120 7.91 3.83 -7.27
CA LYS A 120 8.98 2.89 -7.65
C LYS A 120 10.27 3.05 -6.84
N THR A 121 10.32 4.01 -5.92
CA THR A 121 11.50 4.33 -5.12
C THR A 121 11.11 4.27 -3.66
N PHE A 122 11.91 3.58 -2.86
CA PHE A 122 11.71 3.58 -1.41
C PHE A 122 12.34 4.84 -0.82
N ASP A 123 11.52 5.84 -0.50
CA ASP A 123 11.97 7.13 0.01
C ASP A 123 10.98 7.74 1.03
N ILE A 124 11.13 9.02 1.34
CA ILE A 124 10.30 9.73 2.33
C ILE A 124 9.10 10.47 1.71
N THR A 125 8.89 10.34 0.40
CA THR A 125 7.86 11.09 -0.35
C THR A 125 6.46 10.71 0.13
N TYR A 126 6.24 9.44 0.49
CA TYR A 126 5.02 9.00 1.18
C TYR A 126 4.64 9.91 2.35
N TYR A 127 5.58 10.17 3.27
CA TYR A 127 5.31 11.02 4.43
C TYR A 127 5.03 12.47 4.01
N LYS A 128 5.76 13.00 3.02
CA LYS A 128 5.51 14.35 2.49
C LYS A 128 4.11 14.49 1.88
N ASN A 129 3.57 13.41 1.32
CA ASN A 129 2.26 13.41 0.68
C ASN A 129 1.09 13.35 1.68
N ILE A 130 1.32 12.96 2.94
CA ILE A 130 0.28 12.81 3.98
C ILE A 130 0.40 13.79 5.16
N LEU A 131 1.39 14.69 5.12
CA LEU A 131 1.55 15.83 6.03
C LEU A 131 0.82 17.06 5.49
#